data_AF-A0A416DIW3-F1
#
_entry.id   AF-A0A416DIW3-F1
#
_cell.length_a   1.000
_cell.length_b   1.000
_cell.length_c   1.000
_cell.angle_alpha   90.00
_cell.angle_beta   90.00
_cell.angle_gamma   90.00
#
_symmetry.space_group_name_H-M   'P 1'
#
loop_
_entity.id
_entity.type
_entity.pdbx_description
1 polymer ?
#
loop_
_entity_poly.entity_id
_entity_poly.type
_entity_poly.pdbx_seq_one_letter_code
_entity_poly.pdbx_strand_id
1 'polypeptide(L)'
;MNKEELIRTLAAHAADAVVLLEKIWPDDAFPAKLCDRVDASDYFITNRGAVIASDMRVPFLAEQVGAVDISSDDVHVRWKIITVYWPYLRLSYAVRTTAWDKKPRFPGLDLSDREVDLVYEMCDTLSRNRAYIEKDFSTEKTLFADILSNTYAAKSLGAFDESRFIELLQNDPLVLPVLEAVLLASVWSESTLESVPNFLMVFALPNAQALSVRENLEEHFHTVDLLRSPSAPFERPLTLRLENSQPPVYSPAASGRLVLLEPIGDAPRKLLIDTIEQHSRIRLLTSNAEARPFAAFPIVISTRTFPAAYAYTVTVPQQAHSLRESDADCLRLAAAKLLCCISGAAGTLNEAIDDLAGNPHAYRLNLPERWITIARQFIRHALLTNENSRAAFDRISGEAERVAKEAQLSRAETIDKGVAFLLEPERYKDAIHPRPQSLEELAETTAFEYTYQNKPLLVYHPDRFAGLLQRAGVGPELVEDVVQALKDRSLCTSEKIKINTEGAGRRYLAIPTKKFINSSIPSIPAGNEEDNNV
;
A
#
# COMPACT_ATOMS: atom_id res chain seq x y z
N MET A 1 -17.94 -8.41 31.58
CA MET A 1 -17.23 -8.02 30.34
C MET A 1 -17.99 -8.52 29.12
N ASN A 2 -18.19 -7.68 28.09
CA ASN A 2 -18.87 -8.09 26.86
C ASN A 2 -17.94 -8.94 25.96
N LYS A 3 -18.50 -9.60 24.93
CA LYS A 3 -17.73 -10.52 24.05
C LYS A 3 -16.59 -9.82 23.31
N GLU A 4 -16.80 -8.58 22.87
CA GLU A 4 -15.82 -7.81 22.09
C GLU A 4 -14.66 -7.30 22.95
N GLU A 5 -14.96 -6.82 24.15
CA GLU A 5 -14.02 -6.34 25.16
C GLU A 5 -13.08 -7.46 25.64
N LEU A 6 -13.62 -8.69 25.78
CA LEU A 6 -12.83 -9.89 26.06
C LEU A 6 -11.78 -10.15 24.97
N ILE A 7 -12.20 -10.17 23.69
CA ILE A 7 -11.30 -10.45 22.56
C ILE A 7 -10.20 -9.39 22.51
N ARG A 8 -10.58 -8.11 22.63
CA ARG A 8 -9.63 -6.99 22.55
C ARG A 8 -8.59 -7.03 23.66
N THR A 9 -9.03 -7.31 24.90
CA THR A 9 -8.12 -7.46 26.05
C THR A 9 -7.14 -8.60 25.81
N LEU A 10 -7.64 -9.76 25.38
CA LEU A 10 -6.80 -10.93 25.12
C LEU A 10 -5.85 -10.74 23.94
N ALA A 11 -6.31 -10.08 22.88
CA ALA A 11 -5.50 -9.72 21.74
C ALA A 11 -4.36 -8.80 22.23
N ALA A 12 -4.65 -7.71 22.96
CA ALA A 12 -3.63 -6.79 23.48
C ALA A 12 -2.53 -7.47 24.32
N HIS A 13 -2.89 -8.53 25.04
CA HIS A 13 -2.00 -9.32 25.89
C HIS A 13 -1.46 -10.60 25.20
N ALA A 14 -1.37 -10.51 23.86
CA ALA A 14 -0.68 -11.37 22.89
C ALA A 14 0.66 -12.01 23.32
N ALA A 15 1.36 -11.41 24.29
CA ALA A 15 2.67 -11.82 24.81
C ALA A 15 2.65 -12.36 26.26
N ASP A 16 1.56 -12.16 27.00
CA ASP A 16 1.46 -12.56 28.41
C ASP A 16 0.99 -14.00 28.60
N ALA A 17 1.41 -14.62 29.71
CA ALA A 17 0.97 -15.97 30.09
C ALA A 17 -0.39 -15.97 30.79
N VAL A 18 -0.69 -14.91 31.56
CA VAL A 18 -1.93 -14.74 32.33
C VAL A 18 -2.37 -13.28 32.26
N VAL A 19 -3.65 -13.06 32.02
CA VAL A 19 -4.26 -11.73 31.88
C VAL A 19 -5.42 -11.62 32.85
N LEU A 20 -5.45 -10.56 33.67
CA LEU A 20 -6.62 -10.25 34.50
C LEU A 20 -7.70 -9.63 33.61
N LEU A 21 -8.89 -10.22 33.60
CA LEU A 21 -10.00 -9.81 32.73
C LEU A 21 -11.02 -8.94 33.46
N GLU A 22 -11.39 -9.35 34.67
CA GLU A 22 -12.50 -8.72 35.39
C GLU A 22 -12.32 -8.88 36.90
N LYS A 23 -12.69 -7.85 37.65
CA LYS A 23 -12.72 -7.83 39.12
C LYS A 23 -14.09 -7.35 39.59
N ILE A 24 -14.83 -8.22 40.29
CA ILE A 24 -16.20 -7.96 40.77
C ILE A 24 -16.29 -8.20 42.26
N TRP A 25 -17.09 -7.39 42.96
CA TRP A 25 -17.42 -7.54 44.37
C TRP A 25 -18.87 -8.03 44.49
N PRO A 26 -19.13 -9.36 44.50
CA PRO A 26 -20.48 -9.89 44.56
C PRO A 26 -21.10 -9.74 45.96
N ASP A 27 -22.42 -9.60 46.01
CA ASP A 27 -23.20 -9.62 47.27
C ASP A 27 -23.42 -11.04 47.82
N ASP A 28 -23.31 -12.05 46.96
CA ASP A 28 -23.50 -13.46 47.28
C ASP A 28 -22.16 -14.21 47.46
N ALA A 29 -22.19 -15.29 48.25
CA ALA A 29 -21.07 -16.21 48.45
C ALA A 29 -20.77 -17.09 47.21
N PHE A 30 -20.04 -18.19 47.37
CA PHE A 30 -19.67 -19.09 46.27
C PHE A 30 -20.88 -19.53 45.42
N PRO A 31 -20.70 -19.70 44.09
CA PRO A 31 -21.79 -20.14 43.23
C PRO A 31 -22.34 -21.51 43.68
N ALA A 32 -23.64 -21.60 43.99
CA ALA A 32 -24.25 -22.83 44.52
C ALA A 32 -23.96 -24.06 43.65
N LYS A 33 -24.10 -23.94 42.33
CA LYS A 33 -23.79 -25.04 41.40
C LYS A 33 -22.32 -25.44 41.37
N LEU A 34 -21.40 -24.57 41.76
CA LEU A 34 -19.98 -24.90 41.88
C LEU A 34 -19.75 -25.65 43.20
N CYS A 35 -20.37 -25.20 44.30
CA CYS A 35 -20.39 -25.95 45.56
C CYS A 35 -20.94 -27.37 45.39
N ASP A 36 -22.04 -27.55 44.66
CA ASP A 36 -22.60 -28.88 44.37
C ASP A 36 -21.57 -29.81 43.69
N ARG A 37 -20.69 -29.26 42.84
CA ARG A 37 -19.62 -30.04 42.17
C ARG A 37 -18.44 -30.32 43.08
N VAL A 38 -18.16 -29.42 44.02
CA VAL A 38 -17.15 -29.61 45.06
C VAL A 38 -17.60 -30.74 45.97
N ASP A 39 -18.83 -30.70 46.45
CA ASP A 39 -19.39 -31.73 47.33
C ASP A 39 -19.53 -33.10 46.63
N ALA A 40 -19.62 -33.11 45.29
CA ALA A 40 -19.58 -34.32 44.48
C ALA A 40 -18.17 -34.78 44.09
N SER A 41 -17.13 -34.02 44.45
CA SER A 41 -15.73 -34.36 44.15
C SER A 41 -15.11 -35.14 45.30
N ASP A 42 -14.31 -36.16 44.97
CA ASP A 42 -13.55 -36.91 45.97
C ASP A 42 -12.34 -36.13 46.54
N TYR A 43 -11.99 -35.00 45.93
CA TYR A 43 -10.75 -34.25 46.22
C TYR A 43 -10.97 -32.98 47.04
N PHE A 44 -12.19 -32.46 47.08
CA PHE A 44 -12.50 -31.15 47.65
C PHE A 44 -13.72 -31.22 48.57
N ILE A 45 -13.71 -30.46 49.66
CA ILE A 45 -14.82 -30.38 50.61
C ILE A 45 -15.15 -28.92 50.89
N THR A 46 -16.42 -28.52 50.74
CA THR A 46 -16.85 -27.20 51.20
C THR A 46 -17.08 -27.17 52.71
N ASN A 47 -16.55 -26.15 53.41
CA ASN A 47 -16.74 -25.97 54.84
C ASN A 47 -16.77 -24.49 55.23
N ARG A 48 -17.97 -23.97 55.56
CA ARG A 48 -18.21 -22.61 56.10
C ARG A 48 -17.47 -21.50 55.31
N GLY A 49 -17.70 -21.45 53.99
CA GLY A 49 -17.11 -20.41 53.12
C GLY A 49 -15.62 -20.62 52.80
N ALA A 50 -15.08 -21.80 53.07
CA ALA A 50 -13.75 -22.22 52.66
C ALA A 50 -13.82 -23.60 52.00
N VAL A 51 -12.77 -23.96 51.28
CA VAL A 51 -12.61 -25.28 50.67
C VAL A 51 -11.39 -25.96 51.26
N ILE A 52 -11.57 -27.22 51.60
CA ILE A 52 -10.53 -28.09 52.12
C ILE A 52 -10.12 -29.03 51.00
N ALA A 53 -8.85 -29.01 50.67
CA ALA A 53 -8.22 -29.92 49.71
C ALA A 53 -7.02 -30.57 50.40
N SER A 54 -7.07 -31.90 50.57
CA SER A 54 -6.13 -32.63 51.42
C SER A 54 -6.02 -32.03 52.84
N ASP A 55 -4.89 -31.40 53.17
CA ASP A 55 -4.56 -30.75 54.46
C ASP A 55 -4.63 -29.22 54.41
N MET A 56 -4.95 -28.64 53.25
CA MET A 56 -4.99 -27.20 53.03
C MET A 56 -6.41 -26.67 53.05
N ARG A 57 -6.65 -25.64 53.87
CA ARG A 57 -7.91 -24.91 53.90
C ARG A 57 -7.72 -23.56 53.21
N VAL A 58 -8.34 -23.39 52.06
CA VAL A 58 -8.29 -22.15 51.29
C VAL A 58 -9.64 -21.43 51.33
N PRO A 59 -9.67 -20.09 51.37
CA PRO A 59 -10.94 -19.35 51.34
C PRO A 59 -11.49 -19.10 49.94
N PHE A 60 -11.05 -19.85 48.90
CA PHE A 60 -11.48 -19.64 47.52
C PHE A 60 -11.93 -20.92 46.79
N LEU A 61 -12.60 -20.71 45.66
CA LEU A 61 -12.90 -21.72 44.64
C LEU A 61 -12.46 -21.23 43.27
N ALA A 62 -12.12 -22.14 42.37
CA ALA A 62 -11.83 -21.80 41.00
C ALA A 62 -12.52 -22.75 40.01
N GLU A 63 -12.91 -22.23 38.85
CA GLU A 63 -13.32 -23.04 37.71
C GLU A 63 -12.90 -22.39 36.38
N GLN A 64 -12.67 -23.21 35.37
CA GLN A 64 -12.68 -22.78 33.98
C GLN A 64 -14.13 -22.55 33.55
N VAL A 65 -14.39 -21.35 33.03
CA VAL A 65 -15.72 -20.92 32.58
C VAL A 65 -15.84 -20.89 31.06
N GLY A 66 -14.72 -20.93 30.33
CA GLY A 66 -14.71 -20.99 28.87
C GLY A 66 -13.31 -21.14 28.28
N ALA A 67 -13.26 -21.29 26.95
CA ALA A 67 -12.05 -21.26 26.15
C ALA A 67 -12.27 -20.37 24.92
N VAL A 68 -11.21 -19.67 24.50
CA VAL A 68 -11.23 -18.66 23.43
C VAL A 68 -10.04 -18.93 22.52
N ASP A 69 -10.29 -19.07 21.22
CA ASP A 69 -9.26 -19.04 20.19
C ASP A 69 -9.31 -17.67 19.50
N ILE A 70 -8.16 -16.98 19.47
CA ILE A 70 -7.99 -15.72 18.76
C ILE A 70 -7.07 -15.98 17.58
N SER A 71 -7.62 -15.82 16.38
CA SER A 71 -6.89 -15.89 15.14
C SER A 71 -6.75 -14.51 14.50
N SER A 72 -5.53 -14.20 14.11
CA SER A 72 -5.12 -13.14 13.18
C SER A 72 -4.20 -13.79 12.15
N ASP A 73 -4.10 -13.21 10.95
CA ASP A 73 -3.23 -13.69 9.84
C ASP A 73 -1.87 -14.28 10.29
N ASP A 74 -1.20 -13.67 11.28
CA ASP A 74 0.14 -14.09 11.75
C ASP A 74 0.17 -14.70 13.17
N VAL A 75 -0.95 -14.72 13.89
CA VAL A 75 -1.00 -15.05 15.33
C VAL A 75 -2.23 -15.86 15.68
N HIS A 76 -2.00 -17.10 16.11
CA HIS A 76 -3.01 -17.98 16.72
C HIS A 76 -2.73 -18.14 18.22
N VAL A 77 -3.63 -17.65 19.07
CA VAL A 77 -3.48 -17.78 20.52
C VAL A 77 -4.75 -18.32 21.16
N ARG A 78 -4.57 -19.41 21.89
CA ARG A 78 -5.62 -20.07 22.67
C ARG A 78 -5.53 -19.71 24.14
N TRP A 79 -6.68 -19.34 24.69
CA TRP A 79 -6.85 -18.88 26.06
C TRP A 79 -7.90 -19.73 26.78
N LYS A 80 -7.56 -20.17 28.00
CA LYS A 80 -8.51 -20.72 28.98
C LYS A 80 -9.00 -19.58 29.87
N ILE A 81 -10.31 -19.38 29.93
CA ILE A 81 -10.93 -18.38 30.78
C ILE A 81 -11.30 -19.03 32.10
N ILE A 82 -10.68 -18.59 33.18
CA ILE A 82 -10.93 -19.09 34.53
C ILE A 82 -11.53 -18.00 35.40
N THR A 83 -12.20 -18.41 36.47
CA THR A 83 -12.69 -17.49 37.50
C THR A 83 -12.35 -18.04 38.87
N VAL A 84 -11.75 -17.19 39.70
CA VAL A 84 -11.46 -17.44 41.11
C VAL A 84 -12.48 -16.67 41.95
N TYR A 85 -13.20 -17.40 42.78
CA TYR A 85 -14.25 -16.93 43.67
C TYR A 85 -13.73 -16.89 45.10
N TRP A 86 -13.79 -15.71 45.69
CA TRP A 86 -13.70 -15.46 47.12
C TRP A 86 -15.08 -15.10 47.66
N PRO A 87 -15.30 -15.17 48.99
CA PRO A 87 -16.59 -14.82 49.60
C PRO A 87 -17.05 -13.39 49.30
N TYR A 88 -16.13 -12.49 48.98
CA TYR A 88 -16.39 -11.06 48.74
C TYR A 88 -15.81 -10.57 47.40
N LEU A 89 -15.14 -11.43 46.63
CA LEU A 89 -14.41 -11.00 45.44
C LEU A 89 -14.43 -12.09 44.38
N ARG A 90 -14.70 -11.70 43.13
CA ARG A 90 -14.59 -12.57 41.97
C ARG A 90 -13.58 -11.98 41.00
N LEU A 91 -12.58 -12.78 40.64
CA LEU A 91 -11.56 -12.41 39.67
C LEU A 91 -11.61 -13.37 38.50
N SER A 92 -11.73 -12.85 37.29
CA SER A 92 -11.66 -13.65 36.07
C SER A 92 -10.32 -13.41 35.39
N TYR A 93 -9.71 -14.48 34.93
CA TYR A 93 -8.42 -14.48 34.26
C TYR A 93 -8.51 -15.21 32.93
N ALA A 94 -7.64 -14.85 32.01
CA ALA A 94 -7.29 -15.69 30.89
C ALA A 94 -5.89 -16.24 31.07
N VAL A 95 -5.73 -17.54 30.94
CA VAL A 95 -4.44 -18.22 30.97
C VAL A 95 -4.18 -18.82 29.61
N ARG A 96 -2.97 -18.65 29.07
CA ARG A 96 -2.65 -19.32 27.81
C ARG A 96 -2.66 -20.81 27.95
N THR A 97 -3.24 -21.47 26.95
CA THR A 97 -3.22 -22.93 26.86
C THR A 97 -1.79 -23.47 26.84
N THR A 98 -0.87 -22.82 26.12
CA THR A 98 0.55 -23.22 26.04
C THR A 98 1.35 -22.97 27.32
N ALA A 99 0.84 -22.15 28.24
CA ALA A 99 1.45 -21.89 29.53
C ALA A 99 0.79 -22.65 30.69
N TRP A 100 -0.35 -23.31 30.44
CA TRP A 100 -1.19 -23.94 31.48
C TRP A 100 -0.39 -24.92 32.34
N ASP A 101 0.38 -25.81 31.72
CA ASP A 101 1.17 -26.84 32.42
C ASP A 101 2.29 -26.26 33.30
N LYS A 102 2.72 -25.02 33.02
CA LYS A 102 3.73 -24.31 33.81
C LYS A 102 3.14 -23.59 35.01
N LYS A 103 1.80 -23.59 35.15
CA LYS A 103 1.03 -22.99 36.25
C LYS A 103 1.50 -21.57 36.63
N PRO A 104 1.49 -20.62 35.68
CA PRO A 104 1.93 -19.25 35.94
C PRO A 104 1.11 -18.59 37.05
N ARG A 105 1.74 -17.68 37.81
CA ARG A 105 1.06 -16.95 38.88
C ARG A 105 0.01 -15.98 38.34
N PHE A 106 -1.03 -15.74 39.13
CA PHE A 106 -2.13 -14.84 38.78
C PHE A 106 -1.80 -13.39 39.17
N PRO A 107 -1.77 -12.45 38.19
CA PRO A 107 -1.52 -11.05 38.49
C PRO A 107 -2.55 -10.48 39.47
N GLY A 108 -2.07 -9.70 40.45
CA GLY A 108 -2.93 -9.05 41.45
C GLY A 108 -3.46 -9.99 42.55
N LEU A 109 -2.98 -11.25 42.59
CA LEU A 109 -3.24 -12.18 43.68
C LEU A 109 -1.92 -12.60 44.33
N ASP A 110 -1.86 -12.47 45.66
CA ASP A 110 -0.72 -12.92 46.46
C ASP A 110 -1.02 -14.33 46.98
N LEU A 111 -0.82 -15.32 46.10
CA LEU A 111 -0.98 -16.75 46.40
C LEU A 111 0.39 -17.41 46.53
N SER A 112 0.50 -18.33 47.48
CA SER A 112 1.63 -19.26 47.56
C SER A 112 1.64 -20.23 46.38
N ASP A 113 2.79 -20.85 46.09
CA ASP A 113 2.90 -21.79 44.95
C ASP A 113 1.91 -22.97 45.07
N ARG A 114 1.66 -23.46 46.30
CA ARG A 114 0.67 -24.52 46.55
C ARG A 114 -0.77 -24.05 46.33
N GLU A 115 -1.09 -22.79 46.66
CA GLU A 115 -2.42 -22.24 46.39
C GLU A 115 -2.63 -22.00 44.90
N VAL A 116 -1.59 -21.60 44.17
CA VAL A 116 -1.62 -21.52 42.70
C VAL A 116 -1.86 -22.90 42.10
N ASP A 117 -1.12 -23.92 42.53
CA ASP A 117 -1.34 -25.32 42.12
C ASP A 117 -2.80 -25.74 42.30
N LEU A 118 -3.38 -25.37 43.43
CA LEU A 118 -4.75 -25.69 43.79
C LEU A 118 -5.79 -24.99 42.90
N VAL A 119 -5.56 -23.74 42.49
CA VAL A 119 -6.43 -23.04 41.52
C VAL A 119 -6.50 -23.83 40.21
N TYR A 120 -5.36 -24.30 39.70
CA TYR A 120 -5.30 -25.09 38.46
C TYR A 120 -6.00 -26.45 38.64
N GLU A 121 -5.77 -27.14 39.75
CA GLU A 121 -6.41 -28.43 40.05
C GLU A 121 -7.93 -28.32 40.20
N MET A 122 -8.42 -27.29 40.87
CA MET A 122 -9.84 -26.96 40.95
C MET A 122 -10.42 -26.69 39.56
N CYS A 123 -9.69 -25.97 38.71
CA CYS A 123 -10.12 -25.75 37.33
C CYS A 123 -10.20 -27.07 36.54
N ASP A 124 -9.21 -27.94 36.62
CA ASP A 124 -9.23 -29.20 35.86
C ASP A 124 -10.30 -30.18 36.37
N THR A 125 -10.63 -30.14 37.68
CA THR A 125 -11.56 -31.08 38.32
C THR A 125 -13.01 -30.60 38.36
N LEU A 126 -13.24 -29.30 38.63
CA LEU A 126 -14.57 -28.76 38.91
C LEU A 126 -15.22 -28.10 37.68
N SER A 127 -14.51 -27.94 36.56
CA SER A 127 -15.05 -27.27 35.37
C SER A 127 -16.08 -28.11 34.64
N ARG A 128 -17.04 -27.44 34.01
CA ARG A 128 -18.06 -28.12 33.19
C ARG A 128 -17.53 -28.45 31.81
N ASN A 129 -18.03 -29.52 31.18
CA ASN A 129 -17.69 -29.87 29.78
C ASN A 129 -17.84 -28.70 28.79
N ARG A 130 -18.86 -27.84 28.99
CA ARG A 130 -19.08 -26.65 28.15
C ARG A 130 -17.97 -25.59 28.25
N ALA A 131 -17.16 -25.61 29.31
CA ALA A 131 -16.04 -24.69 29.49
C ALA A 131 -14.88 -24.99 28.52
N TYR A 132 -14.86 -26.19 27.95
CA TYR A 132 -13.87 -26.64 26.97
C TYR A 132 -14.33 -26.44 25.52
N ILE A 133 -15.54 -25.93 25.29
CA ILE A 133 -15.99 -25.55 23.95
C ILE A 133 -15.28 -24.24 23.59
N GLU A 134 -14.33 -24.33 22.67
CA GLU A 134 -13.58 -23.18 22.14
C GLU A 134 -14.53 -22.28 21.36
N LYS A 135 -14.44 -20.97 21.62
CA LYS A 135 -15.09 -19.94 20.82
C LYS A 135 -14.04 -19.29 19.94
N ASP A 136 -14.24 -19.40 18.63
CA ASP A 136 -13.34 -18.80 17.64
C ASP A 136 -13.64 -17.33 17.42
N PHE A 137 -12.57 -16.54 17.38
CA PHE A 137 -12.64 -15.11 17.12
C PHE A 137 -11.58 -14.69 16.12
N SER A 138 -12.05 -14.13 15.00
CA SER A 138 -11.23 -13.49 13.98
C SER A 138 -11.21 -11.99 14.22
N THR A 139 -10.01 -11.43 14.37
CA THR A 139 -9.80 -9.98 14.52
C THR A 139 -10.20 -9.20 13.27
N GLU A 140 -10.02 -9.78 12.08
CA GLU A 140 -10.44 -9.20 10.79
C GLU A 140 -11.96 -8.96 10.73
N LYS A 141 -12.77 -9.94 11.12
CA LYS A 141 -14.23 -9.80 11.11
C LYS A 141 -14.70 -8.66 12.02
N THR A 142 -14.04 -8.49 13.16
CA THR A 142 -14.34 -7.38 14.08
C THR A 142 -13.88 -6.03 13.55
N LEU A 143 -12.73 -5.98 12.85
CA LEU A 143 -12.24 -4.77 12.21
C LEU A 143 -13.24 -4.28 11.15
N PHE A 144 -13.69 -5.18 10.27
CA PHE A 144 -14.62 -4.83 9.21
C PHE A 144 -15.97 -4.34 9.76
N ALA A 145 -16.48 -4.96 10.83
CA ALA A 145 -17.69 -4.51 11.50
C ALA A 145 -17.56 -3.11 12.11
N ASP A 146 -16.42 -2.81 12.74
CA ASP A 146 -16.12 -1.47 13.29
C ASP A 146 -16.05 -0.42 12.17
N ILE A 147 -15.35 -0.71 11.06
CA ILE A 147 -15.25 0.18 9.89
C ILE A 147 -16.64 0.45 9.33
N LEU A 148 -17.45 -0.59 9.10
CA LEU A 148 -18.82 -0.42 8.62
C LEU A 148 -19.63 0.47 9.57
N SER A 149 -19.57 0.22 10.88
CA SER A 149 -20.29 1.04 11.86
C SER A 149 -19.88 2.52 11.79
N ASN A 150 -18.58 2.81 11.74
CA ASN A 150 -18.06 4.18 11.64
C ASN A 150 -18.43 4.85 10.31
N THR A 151 -18.36 4.13 9.19
CA THR A 151 -18.77 4.67 7.88
C THR A 151 -20.27 4.96 7.84
N TYR A 152 -21.11 4.13 8.46
CA TYR A 152 -22.54 4.41 8.61
C TYR A 152 -22.79 5.64 9.49
N ALA A 153 -22.07 5.79 10.60
CA ALA A 153 -22.16 6.98 11.43
C ALA A 153 -21.78 8.26 10.66
N ALA A 154 -20.70 8.21 9.86
CA ALA A 154 -20.27 9.32 9.03
C ALA A 154 -21.31 9.74 7.99
N LYS A 155 -22.10 8.80 7.45
CA LYS A 155 -23.20 9.12 6.51
C LYS A 155 -24.28 10.02 7.12
N SER A 156 -24.40 10.09 8.44
CA SER A 156 -25.33 11.03 9.10
C SER A 156 -24.96 12.50 8.91
N LEU A 157 -23.72 12.81 8.49
CA LEU A 157 -23.24 14.16 8.20
C LEU A 157 -23.77 14.72 6.87
N GLY A 158 -24.37 13.87 6.03
CA GLY A 158 -24.99 14.25 4.76
C GLY A 158 -24.35 13.59 3.55
N ALA A 159 -24.62 14.14 2.37
CA ALA A 159 -24.09 13.64 1.10
C ALA A 159 -22.67 14.16 0.85
N PHE A 160 -21.81 13.31 0.28
CA PHE A 160 -20.48 13.72 -0.16
C PHE A 160 -20.57 14.65 -1.38
N ASP A 161 -19.97 15.84 -1.27
CA ASP A 161 -19.90 16.83 -2.33
C ASP A 161 -18.51 16.84 -2.98
N GLU A 162 -18.44 16.39 -4.24
CA GLU A 162 -17.19 16.34 -5.00
C GLU A 162 -16.56 17.72 -5.23
N SER A 163 -17.36 18.76 -5.46
CA SER A 163 -16.82 20.10 -5.76
C SER A 163 -16.19 20.69 -4.52
N ARG A 164 -16.87 20.55 -3.38
CA ARG A 164 -16.35 20.95 -2.07
C ARG A 164 -15.08 20.18 -1.71
N PHE A 165 -15.02 18.89 -2.01
CA PHE A 165 -13.83 18.09 -1.76
C PHE A 165 -12.63 18.54 -2.62
N ILE A 166 -12.85 18.88 -3.89
CA ILE A 166 -11.81 19.45 -4.75
C ILE A 166 -11.34 20.81 -4.23
N GLU A 167 -12.24 21.68 -3.78
CA GLU A 167 -11.87 22.96 -3.16
C GLU A 167 -11.02 22.74 -1.90
N LEU A 168 -11.40 21.77 -1.05
CA LEU A 168 -10.63 21.39 0.13
C LEU A 168 -9.23 20.90 -0.24
N LEU A 169 -9.10 20.04 -1.26
CA LEU A 169 -7.82 19.57 -1.77
C LEU A 169 -6.91 20.68 -2.32
N GLN A 170 -7.49 21.74 -2.89
CA GLN A 170 -6.74 22.89 -3.39
C GLN A 170 -6.21 23.77 -2.25
N ASN A 171 -6.98 23.87 -1.16
CA ASN A 171 -6.71 24.77 -0.06
C ASN A 171 -5.86 24.13 1.04
N ASP A 172 -5.95 22.81 1.22
CA ASP A 172 -5.23 22.10 2.27
C ASP A 172 -4.38 20.94 1.69
N PRO A 173 -3.03 21.06 1.73
CA PRO A 173 -2.13 20.07 1.16
C PRO A 173 -2.02 18.77 1.98
N LEU A 174 -2.58 18.70 3.20
CA LEU A 174 -2.54 17.49 4.03
C LEU A 174 -3.68 16.52 3.73
N VAL A 175 -4.75 17.00 3.10
CA VAL A 175 -5.98 16.24 2.85
C VAL A 175 -5.72 14.98 2.02
N LEU A 176 -5.03 15.11 0.88
CA LEU A 176 -4.73 13.96 0.03
C LEU A 176 -3.76 12.96 0.70
N PRO A 177 -2.61 13.38 1.25
CA PRO A 177 -1.72 12.48 1.97
C PRO A 177 -2.37 11.73 3.13
N VAL A 178 -3.26 12.38 3.88
CA VAL A 178 -3.97 11.74 5.00
C VAL A 178 -4.96 10.67 4.48
N LEU A 179 -5.63 10.91 3.36
CA LEU A 179 -6.47 9.90 2.71
C LEU A 179 -5.67 8.74 2.11
N GLU A 180 -4.51 9.00 1.52
CA GLU A 180 -3.57 7.96 1.07
C GLU A 180 -3.14 7.06 2.23
N ALA A 181 -2.79 7.66 3.38
CA ALA A 181 -2.41 6.94 4.59
C ALA A 181 -3.55 6.07 5.13
N VAL A 182 -4.79 6.59 5.16
CA VAL A 182 -5.97 5.81 5.57
C VAL A 182 -6.23 4.65 4.63
N LEU A 183 -6.15 4.87 3.31
CA LEU A 183 -6.33 3.79 2.34
C LEU A 183 -5.33 2.66 2.59
N LEU A 184 -4.05 2.98 2.64
CA LEU A 184 -2.98 2.00 2.82
C LEU A 184 -3.04 1.31 4.19
N ALA A 185 -3.38 2.04 5.25
CA ALA A 185 -3.62 1.45 6.57
C ALA A 185 -4.81 0.50 6.59
N SER A 186 -5.88 0.85 5.86
CA SER A 186 -7.10 0.07 5.83
C SER A 186 -6.95 -1.26 5.09
N VAL A 187 -6.25 -1.27 3.94
CA VAL A 187 -5.98 -2.50 3.19
C VAL A 187 -4.83 -3.31 3.78
N TRP A 188 -4.08 -2.76 4.75
CA TRP A 188 -2.90 -3.40 5.32
C TRP A 188 -3.20 -4.80 5.82
N SER A 189 -4.29 -4.98 6.57
CA SER A 189 -4.68 -6.26 7.18
C SER A 189 -5.61 -7.10 6.29
N GLU A 190 -5.85 -6.71 5.04
CA GLU A 190 -6.63 -7.51 4.12
C GLU A 190 -5.80 -8.70 3.63
N SER A 191 -6.27 -9.92 3.88
CA SER A 191 -5.59 -11.17 3.49
C SER A 191 -5.47 -11.36 1.97
N THR A 192 -6.30 -10.64 1.20
CA THR A 192 -6.24 -10.65 -0.28
C THR A 192 -5.15 -9.74 -0.84
N LEU A 193 -4.45 -8.94 -0.03
CA LEU A 193 -3.34 -8.09 -0.47
C LEU A 193 -2.03 -8.90 -0.55
N GLU A 194 -1.81 -9.59 -1.66
CA GLU A 194 -0.61 -10.42 -1.89
C GLU A 194 0.67 -9.57 -1.96
N SER A 195 0.61 -8.48 -2.73
CA SER A 195 1.71 -7.52 -2.86
C SER A 195 1.66 -6.50 -1.71
N VAL A 196 2.15 -6.86 -0.52
CA VAL A 196 2.15 -5.91 0.62
C VAL A 196 3.09 -4.72 0.35
N PRO A 197 2.66 -3.47 0.60
CA PRO A 197 3.52 -2.29 0.57
C PRO A 197 4.70 -2.42 1.54
N ASN A 198 5.93 -2.24 1.06
CA ASN A 198 7.12 -2.32 1.90
C ASN A 198 7.88 -0.99 1.93
N PHE A 199 7.26 0.03 2.53
CA PHE A 199 7.85 1.35 2.73
C PHE A 199 7.21 2.08 3.91
N LEU A 200 7.84 3.17 4.35
CA LEU A 200 7.35 4.07 5.39
C LEU A 200 6.65 5.28 4.77
N MET A 201 5.44 5.63 5.23
CA MET A 201 4.82 6.91 4.86
C MET A 201 5.18 7.95 5.92
N VAL A 202 6.06 8.89 5.58
CA VAL A 202 6.67 9.83 6.53
C VAL A 202 6.06 11.22 6.38
N PHE A 203 5.42 11.71 7.43
CA PHE A 203 5.01 13.11 7.56
C PHE A 203 6.15 13.89 8.21
N ALA A 204 6.92 14.59 7.37
CA ALA A 204 8.08 15.35 7.78
C ALA A 204 7.66 16.71 8.36
N LEU A 205 7.80 16.84 9.67
CA LEU A 205 7.55 18.08 10.39
C LEU A 205 8.68 19.10 10.12
N PRO A 206 8.33 20.39 9.95
CA PRO A 206 9.31 21.44 9.65
C PRO A 206 10.26 21.76 10.82
N ASN A 207 9.81 21.51 12.06
CA ASN A 207 10.54 21.82 13.29
C ASN A 207 10.04 20.91 14.43
N ALA A 208 10.94 20.47 15.32
CA ALA A 208 10.63 19.71 16.54
C ALA A 208 9.79 20.46 17.59
N GLN A 209 9.78 21.79 17.56
CA GLN A 209 9.05 22.65 18.51
C GLN A 209 7.69 23.13 17.96
N ALA A 210 7.30 22.76 16.75
CA ALA A 210 6.04 23.19 16.14
C ALA A 210 4.87 22.34 16.66
N LEU A 211 4.57 22.47 17.96
CA LEU A 211 3.56 21.69 18.67
C LEU A 211 2.17 21.86 18.03
N SER A 212 1.82 23.09 17.63
CA SER A 212 0.56 23.40 16.95
C SER A 212 0.45 22.76 15.56
N VAL A 213 1.54 22.73 14.78
CA VAL A 213 1.55 22.08 13.45
C VAL A 213 1.31 20.57 13.59
N ARG A 214 1.91 19.98 14.62
CA ARG A 214 1.70 18.57 14.95
C ARG A 214 0.26 18.32 15.39
N GLU A 215 -0.28 19.13 16.29
CA GLU A 215 -1.66 18.98 16.76
C GLU A 215 -2.66 19.06 15.60
N ASN A 216 -2.44 20.00 14.67
CA ASN A 216 -3.28 20.14 13.48
C ASN A 216 -3.14 18.93 12.54
N LEU A 217 -1.95 18.35 12.38
CA LEU A 217 -1.78 17.09 11.63
C LEU A 217 -2.51 15.92 12.32
N GLU A 218 -2.40 15.80 13.64
CA GLU A 218 -3.12 14.79 14.42
C GLU A 218 -4.64 14.96 14.31
N GLU A 219 -5.14 16.21 14.23
CA GLU A 219 -6.55 16.52 13.98
C GLU A 219 -7.03 16.05 12.59
N HIS A 220 -6.20 16.18 11.56
CA HIS A 220 -6.51 15.64 10.24
C HIS A 220 -6.67 14.12 10.29
N PHE A 221 -5.71 13.43 10.92
CA PHE A 221 -5.80 11.97 11.10
C PHE A 221 -7.00 11.58 11.96
N HIS A 222 -7.30 12.33 13.02
CA HIS A 222 -8.47 12.10 13.85
C HIS A 222 -9.76 12.18 13.06
N THR A 223 -9.84 13.16 12.14
CA THR A 223 -11.02 13.37 11.30
C THR A 223 -11.35 12.15 10.44
N VAL A 224 -10.32 11.48 9.92
CA VAL A 224 -10.43 10.33 9.01
C VAL A 224 -10.27 8.97 9.70
N ASP A 225 -10.00 8.93 11.00
CA ASP A 225 -9.85 7.67 11.75
C ASP A 225 -11.22 7.01 11.99
N LEU A 226 -11.74 6.43 10.90
CA LEU A 226 -12.90 5.54 10.88
C LEU A 226 -12.46 4.08 11.03
N LEU A 227 -11.16 3.84 11.18
CA LEU A 227 -10.60 2.52 11.43
C LEU A 227 -10.65 2.18 12.92
N ARG A 228 -10.88 3.13 13.83
CA ARG A 228 -10.99 2.89 15.29
C ARG A 228 -12.22 2.09 15.71
N SER A 229 -12.20 1.53 16.91
CA SER A 229 -13.41 0.95 17.49
C SER A 229 -14.35 2.06 17.96
N PRO A 230 -15.68 1.96 17.75
CA PRO A 230 -16.65 2.92 18.28
C PRO A 230 -16.61 3.08 19.80
N SER A 231 -16.12 2.06 20.51
CA SER A 231 -15.98 2.05 21.97
C SER A 231 -14.54 2.29 22.43
N ALA A 232 -13.62 2.63 21.53
CA ALA A 232 -12.24 2.89 21.89
C ALA A 232 -12.17 4.11 22.84
N PRO A 233 -11.38 4.04 23.92
CA PRO A 233 -11.23 5.15 24.85
C PRO A 233 -10.42 6.33 24.26
N PHE A 234 -9.95 6.20 23.02
CA PHE A 234 -9.06 7.17 22.39
C PHE A 234 -9.86 8.24 21.64
N GLU A 235 -9.77 9.47 22.13
CA GLU A 235 -10.28 10.66 21.44
C GLU A 235 -9.45 11.03 20.20
N ARG A 236 -8.32 10.34 19.93
CA ARG A 236 -7.37 10.61 18.85
C ARG A 236 -6.78 9.32 18.27
N PRO A 237 -6.17 9.34 17.07
CA PRO A 237 -5.46 8.20 16.51
C PRO A 237 -4.38 7.67 17.46
N LEU A 238 -4.22 6.35 17.51
CA LEU A 238 -3.22 5.71 18.36
C LEU A 238 -1.82 6.15 17.93
N THR A 239 -1.07 6.78 18.84
CA THR A 239 0.31 7.21 18.59
C THR A 239 1.28 6.42 19.46
N LEU A 240 2.27 5.78 18.82
CA LEU A 240 3.32 5.02 19.49
C LEU A 240 4.63 5.80 19.45
N ARG A 241 5.11 6.21 20.62
CA ARG A 241 6.44 6.80 20.80
C ARG A 241 7.49 5.70 20.89
N LEU A 242 8.46 5.73 19.99
CA LEU A 242 9.55 4.76 19.93
C LEU A 242 10.81 5.43 20.47
N GLU A 243 11.25 5.02 21.66
CA GLU A 243 12.39 5.65 22.36
C GLU A 243 13.68 4.83 22.26
N ASN A 244 13.56 3.52 22.07
CA ASN A 244 14.69 2.58 22.09
C ASN A 244 14.83 1.81 20.77
N SER A 245 15.94 1.08 20.61
CA SER A 245 16.21 0.19 19.48
C SER A 245 15.36 -1.10 19.46
N GLN A 246 14.25 -1.14 20.20
CA GLN A 246 13.38 -2.30 20.28
C GLN A 246 12.29 -2.22 19.22
N PRO A 247 11.91 -3.36 18.60
CA PRO A 247 10.83 -3.38 17.64
C PRO A 247 9.57 -2.76 18.26
N PRO A 248 8.79 -2.00 17.48
CA PRO A 248 7.53 -1.44 17.96
C PRO A 248 6.64 -2.58 18.49
N VAL A 249 6.35 -2.53 19.78
CA VAL A 249 5.43 -3.48 20.40
C VAL A 249 4.01 -2.99 20.11
N TYR A 250 3.43 -3.55 19.04
CA TYR A 250 2.04 -3.31 18.73
C TYR A 250 1.17 -4.16 19.64
N SER A 251 0.20 -3.53 20.30
CA SER A 251 -0.96 -4.27 20.79
C SER A 251 -1.64 -4.90 19.58
N PRO A 252 -2.05 -6.17 19.60
CA PRO A 252 -2.87 -6.74 18.53
C PRO A 252 -4.17 -5.98 18.24
N ALA A 253 -4.63 -5.11 19.16
CA ALA A 253 -5.71 -4.16 18.88
C ALA A 253 -5.34 -3.08 17.85
N ALA A 254 -4.04 -2.89 17.55
CA ALA A 254 -3.51 -1.94 16.58
C ALA A 254 -3.47 -2.51 15.14
N SER A 255 -3.62 -3.84 14.98
CA SER A 255 -3.67 -4.47 13.66
C SER A 255 -4.88 -3.97 12.87
N GLY A 256 -4.66 -3.55 11.62
CA GLY A 256 -5.67 -2.99 10.72
C GLY A 256 -6.20 -1.61 11.12
N ARG A 257 -5.61 -0.98 12.14
CA ARG A 257 -5.99 0.36 12.60
C ARG A 257 -5.04 1.42 12.05
N LEU A 258 -5.49 2.68 12.10
CA LEU A 258 -4.64 3.83 11.88
C LEU A 258 -3.71 4.03 13.09
N VAL A 259 -2.41 3.84 12.89
CA VAL A 259 -1.40 3.97 13.95
C VAL A 259 -0.29 4.93 13.50
N LEU A 260 -0.01 5.92 14.33
CA LEU A 260 1.04 6.91 14.08
C LEU A 260 2.30 6.52 14.87
N LEU A 261 3.45 6.43 14.20
CA LEU A 261 4.74 6.11 14.80
C LEU A 261 5.57 7.38 14.98
N GLU A 262 6.08 7.58 16.19
CA GLU A 262 6.93 8.72 16.52
C GLU A 262 8.31 8.23 16.98
N PRO A 263 9.30 8.11 16.08
CA PRO A 263 10.65 7.74 16.45
C PRO A 263 11.39 8.91 17.12
N ILE A 264 11.78 8.69 18.38
CA ILE A 264 12.56 9.65 19.18
C ILE A 264 14.04 9.31 19.07
N GLY A 265 14.74 10.07 18.24
CA GLY A 265 16.19 9.93 18.02
C GLY A 265 16.57 8.98 16.87
N ASP A 266 17.88 8.73 16.73
CA ASP A 266 18.42 7.99 15.58
C ASP A 266 18.20 6.48 15.65
N ALA A 267 18.22 5.90 16.85
CA ALA A 267 18.16 4.45 17.00
C ALA A 267 16.80 3.86 16.57
N PRO A 268 15.63 4.39 17.01
CA PRO A 268 14.34 3.93 16.52
C PRO A 268 14.13 4.19 15.02
N ARG A 269 14.63 5.33 14.52
CA ARG A 269 14.59 5.65 13.09
C ARG A 269 15.34 4.61 12.26
N LYS A 270 16.56 4.27 12.67
CA LYS A 270 17.38 3.26 12.01
C LYS A 270 16.69 1.89 12.03
N LEU A 271 16.11 1.52 13.17
CA LEU A 271 15.37 0.27 13.30
C LEU A 271 14.23 0.15 12.27
N LEU A 272 13.42 1.20 12.09
CA LEU A 272 12.33 1.19 11.09
C LEU A 272 12.86 0.95 9.67
N ILE A 273 13.99 1.56 9.32
CA ILE A 273 14.64 1.39 8.01
C ILE A 273 15.20 -0.05 7.88
N ASP A 274 15.92 -0.51 8.90
CA ASP A 274 16.52 -1.85 8.93
C ASP A 274 15.43 -2.95 8.82
N THR A 275 14.24 -2.74 9.41
CA THR A 275 13.10 -3.66 9.29
C THR A 275 12.56 -3.74 7.85
N ILE A 276 12.36 -2.60 7.18
CA ILE A 276 11.93 -2.56 5.76
C ILE A 276 12.97 -3.25 4.86
N GLU A 277 14.26 -2.98 5.10
CA GLU A 277 15.35 -3.57 4.33
C GLU A 277 15.43 -5.08 4.54
N GLN A 278 15.36 -5.54 5.79
CA GLN A 278 15.37 -6.97 6.11
C GLN A 278 14.19 -7.68 5.46
N HIS A 279 12.99 -7.10 5.51
CA HIS A 279 11.81 -7.65 4.86
C HIS A 279 11.96 -7.75 3.35
N SER A 280 12.52 -6.72 2.70
CA SER A 280 12.85 -6.75 1.27
C SER A 280 13.79 -7.91 0.92
N ARG A 281 14.82 -8.13 1.74
CA ARG A 281 15.78 -9.23 1.55
C ARG A 281 15.12 -10.59 1.71
N ILE A 282 14.26 -10.77 2.71
CA ILE A 282 13.53 -12.03 2.92
C ILE A 282 12.64 -12.34 1.71
N ARG A 283 11.86 -11.36 1.23
CA ARG A 283 10.99 -11.53 0.05
C ARG A 283 11.74 -11.99 -1.19
N LEU A 284 12.94 -11.46 -1.42
CA LEU A 284 13.79 -11.86 -2.55
C LEU A 284 14.35 -13.28 -2.41
N LEU A 285 14.54 -13.78 -1.19
CA LEU A 285 15.24 -15.04 -0.92
C LEU A 285 14.31 -16.23 -0.74
N THR A 286 13.13 -16.04 -0.14
CA THR A 286 12.30 -17.17 0.32
C THR A 286 11.06 -17.43 -0.52
N SER A 287 10.66 -16.52 -1.41
CA SER A 287 9.36 -16.54 -2.13
C SER A 287 8.12 -16.72 -1.24
N ASN A 288 8.27 -16.82 0.08
CA ASN A 288 7.20 -16.91 1.06
C ASN A 288 6.77 -15.50 1.44
N ALA A 289 5.54 -15.15 1.09
CA ALA A 289 4.91 -13.86 1.34
C ALA A 289 4.43 -13.65 2.79
N GLU A 290 4.84 -14.52 3.74
CA GLU A 290 4.00 -14.83 4.90
C GLU A 290 4.01 -13.84 6.07
N ALA A 291 4.78 -12.75 6.07
CA ALA A 291 4.70 -11.80 7.18
C ALA A 291 4.79 -10.35 6.72
N ARG A 292 3.90 -9.51 7.24
CA ARG A 292 3.99 -8.04 7.09
C ARG A 292 5.11 -7.53 8.01
N PRO A 293 5.93 -6.55 7.61
CA PRO A 293 7.04 -6.07 8.42
C PRO A 293 6.59 -5.40 9.73
N PHE A 294 5.34 -4.94 9.77
CA PHE A 294 4.71 -4.29 10.91
C PHE A 294 3.26 -4.77 11.06
N ALA A 295 2.73 -4.72 12.28
CA ALA A 295 1.35 -5.09 12.55
C ALA A 295 0.33 -4.09 11.94
N ALA A 296 0.74 -2.84 11.73
CA ALA A 296 -0.05 -1.80 11.06
C ALA A 296 0.83 -1.11 10.01
N PHE A 297 0.19 -0.51 8.99
CA PHE A 297 0.92 0.25 7.97
C PHE A 297 1.75 1.36 8.64
N PRO A 298 3.06 1.45 8.37
CA PRO A 298 3.95 2.32 9.13
C PRO A 298 3.84 3.79 8.68
N ILE A 299 2.92 4.52 9.32
CA ILE A 299 2.78 5.98 9.20
C ILE A 299 3.68 6.62 10.24
N VAL A 300 4.67 7.40 9.81
CA VAL A 300 5.70 7.98 10.68
C VAL A 300 5.55 9.49 10.73
N ILE A 301 5.51 10.06 11.93
CA ILE A 301 5.62 11.50 12.14
C ILE A 301 7.04 11.78 12.65
N SER A 302 7.82 12.54 11.89
CA SER A 302 9.21 12.82 12.26
C SER A 302 9.68 14.18 11.78
N THR A 303 10.66 14.74 12.49
CA THR A 303 11.41 15.93 12.05
C THR A 303 12.66 15.56 11.25
N ARG A 304 12.96 14.26 11.16
CA ARG A 304 14.15 13.75 10.49
C ARG A 304 13.77 13.18 9.13
N THR A 305 14.66 13.34 8.17
CA THR A 305 14.51 12.79 6.83
C THR A 305 14.74 11.29 6.81
N PHE A 306 14.05 10.60 5.91
CA PHE A 306 14.26 9.20 5.59
C PHE A 306 14.74 9.06 4.14
N PRO A 307 15.52 8.01 3.81
CA PRO A 307 15.92 7.77 2.43
C PRO A 307 14.71 7.44 1.54
N ALA A 308 14.63 8.06 0.37
CA ALA A 308 13.52 7.89 -0.58
C ALA A 308 13.35 6.43 -1.08
N ALA A 309 14.39 5.60 -0.97
CA ALA A 309 14.31 4.18 -1.30
C ALA A 309 13.38 3.38 -0.36
N TYR A 310 13.19 3.87 0.88
CA TYR A 310 12.43 3.17 1.93
C TYR A 310 11.23 3.97 2.43
N ALA A 311 11.09 5.24 2.01
CA ALA A 311 10.08 6.13 2.54
C ALA A 311 9.50 7.06 1.49
N TYR A 312 8.18 7.22 1.51
CA TYR A 312 7.50 8.32 0.84
C TYR A 312 7.36 9.48 1.82
N THR A 313 7.97 10.63 1.51
CA THR A 313 8.00 11.78 2.43
C THR A 313 6.99 12.83 2.02
N VAL A 314 6.02 13.06 2.88
CA VAL A 314 5.05 14.16 2.83
C VAL A 314 5.63 15.32 3.63
N THR A 315 5.87 16.46 2.97
CA THR A 315 6.35 17.66 3.67
C THR A 315 5.17 18.36 4.33
N VAL A 316 5.16 18.41 5.66
CA VAL A 316 4.11 19.10 6.41
C VAL A 316 4.34 20.62 6.31
N PRO A 317 3.34 21.42 5.93
CA PRO A 317 3.49 22.87 5.83
C PRO A 317 3.96 23.51 7.14
N GLN A 318 4.70 24.61 7.05
CA GLN A 318 5.14 25.38 8.22
C GLN A 318 3.97 25.95 9.04
N GLN A 319 2.83 26.17 8.37
CA GLN A 319 1.58 26.60 8.98
C GLN A 319 0.50 25.61 8.52
N ALA A 320 0.39 24.46 9.20
CA ALA A 320 -0.79 23.61 9.08
C ALA A 320 -1.94 24.32 9.80
N HIS A 321 -3.09 24.44 9.15
CA HIS A 321 -4.28 25.05 9.75
C HIS A 321 -5.13 23.97 10.41
N SER A 322 -5.89 24.34 11.44
CA SER A 322 -6.95 23.47 11.97
C SER A 322 -8.11 23.44 10.98
N LEU A 323 -8.75 22.27 10.84
CA LEU A 323 -9.85 22.10 9.91
C LEU A 323 -11.10 22.80 10.45
N ARG A 324 -11.78 23.58 9.59
CA ARG A 324 -13.14 24.04 9.91
C ARG A 324 -14.04 22.82 10.03
N GLU A 325 -15.03 22.84 10.93
CA GLU A 325 -15.95 21.71 11.14
C GLU A 325 -16.52 21.16 9.83
N SER A 326 -16.93 22.05 8.94
CA SER A 326 -17.53 21.67 7.67
C SER A 326 -16.52 21.05 6.67
N ASP A 327 -15.24 21.39 6.79
CA ASP A 327 -14.17 20.78 5.98
C ASP A 327 -13.76 19.43 6.57
N ALA A 328 -13.73 19.33 7.91
CA ALA A 328 -13.56 18.06 8.60
C ALA A 328 -14.69 17.07 8.26
N ASP A 329 -15.94 17.53 8.18
CA ASP A 329 -17.08 16.68 7.75
C ASP A 329 -16.94 16.23 6.30
N CYS A 330 -16.53 17.13 5.40
CA CYS A 330 -16.26 16.78 4.00
C CYS A 330 -15.15 15.70 3.89
N LEU A 331 -14.06 15.86 4.64
CA LEU A 331 -12.95 14.91 4.70
C LEU A 331 -13.38 13.57 5.32
N ARG A 332 -14.20 13.60 6.37
CA ARG A 332 -14.74 12.39 7.01
C ARG A 332 -15.68 11.62 6.06
N LEU A 333 -16.51 12.34 5.29
CA LEU A 333 -17.36 11.76 4.26
C LEU A 333 -16.53 11.15 3.11
N ALA A 334 -15.41 11.80 2.72
CA ALA A 334 -14.46 11.25 1.76
C ALA A 334 -13.88 9.91 2.26
N ALA A 335 -13.35 9.90 3.49
CA ALA A 335 -12.82 8.68 4.11
C ALA A 335 -13.88 7.58 4.22
N ALA A 336 -15.11 7.93 4.62
CA ALA A 336 -16.21 6.96 4.71
C ALA A 336 -16.57 6.34 3.36
N LYS A 337 -16.63 7.15 2.29
CA LYS A 337 -16.90 6.67 0.93
C LYS A 337 -15.77 5.76 0.42
N LEU A 338 -14.52 6.14 0.69
CA LEU A 338 -13.34 5.34 0.36
C LEU A 338 -13.36 3.97 1.05
N LEU A 339 -13.62 3.96 2.36
CA LEU A 339 -13.65 2.74 3.17
C LEU A 339 -14.87 1.84 2.90
N CYS A 340 -15.99 2.39 2.42
CA CYS A 340 -17.10 1.58 1.90
C CYS A 340 -16.71 0.75 0.66
N CYS A 341 -15.66 1.15 -0.06
CA CYS A 341 -15.15 0.45 -1.24
C CYS A 341 -13.99 -0.50 -0.93
N ILE A 342 -13.66 -0.72 0.35
CA ILE A 342 -12.48 -1.49 0.74
C ILE A 342 -12.58 -2.97 0.38
N SER A 343 -13.81 -3.52 0.39
CA SER A 343 -14.07 -4.89 -0.04
C SER A 343 -13.81 -4.98 -1.55
N GLY A 344 -12.64 -5.49 -1.92
CA GLY A 344 -12.15 -5.55 -3.30
C GLY A 344 -11.02 -4.56 -3.62
N ALA A 345 -10.75 -3.57 -2.76
CA ALA A 345 -9.65 -2.62 -2.95
C ALA A 345 -8.30 -3.32 -3.00
N ALA A 346 -8.05 -4.28 -2.10
CA ALA A 346 -6.81 -5.05 -2.10
C ALA A 346 -6.55 -5.78 -3.44
N GLY A 347 -7.58 -6.37 -4.04
CA GLY A 347 -7.49 -6.99 -5.38
C GLY A 347 -7.15 -5.98 -6.47
N THR A 348 -7.86 -4.85 -6.51
CA THR A 348 -7.58 -3.76 -7.46
C THR A 348 -6.17 -3.20 -7.29
N LEU A 349 -5.68 -3.08 -6.05
CA LEU A 349 -4.33 -2.61 -5.75
C LEU A 349 -3.26 -3.63 -6.20
N ASN A 350 -3.50 -4.94 -6.03
CA ASN A 350 -2.59 -5.98 -6.54
C ASN A 350 -2.49 -5.94 -8.07
N GLU A 351 -3.63 -5.89 -8.77
CA GLU A 351 -3.65 -5.81 -10.23
C GLU A 351 -2.92 -4.55 -10.71
N ALA A 352 -3.17 -3.41 -10.07
CA ALA A 352 -2.54 -2.15 -10.44
C ALA A 352 -1.02 -2.13 -10.19
N ILE A 353 -0.51 -2.79 -9.14
CA ILE A 353 0.94 -2.84 -8.89
C ILE A 353 1.64 -3.79 -9.88
N ASP A 354 0.98 -4.88 -10.27
CA ASP A 354 1.49 -5.81 -11.28
C ASP A 354 1.50 -5.18 -12.67
N ASP A 355 0.42 -4.49 -13.06
CA ASP A 355 0.35 -3.72 -14.30
C ASP A 355 1.43 -2.63 -14.35
N LEU A 356 1.60 -1.91 -13.24
CA LEU A 356 2.63 -0.88 -13.14
C LEU A 356 4.04 -1.49 -13.19
N ALA A 357 4.25 -2.69 -12.64
CA ALA A 357 5.52 -3.40 -12.72
C ALA A 357 5.83 -3.89 -14.15
N GLY A 358 4.79 -4.23 -14.93
CA GLY A 358 4.89 -4.58 -16.35
C GLY A 358 5.18 -3.39 -17.28
N ASN A 359 5.03 -2.15 -16.80
CA ASN A 359 5.28 -0.95 -17.59
C ASN A 359 6.80 -0.79 -17.91
N PRO A 360 7.19 -0.55 -19.17
CA PRO A 360 8.59 -0.32 -19.56
C PRO A 360 9.30 0.80 -18.79
N HIS A 361 8.57 1.73 -18.18
CA HIS A 361 9.12 2.84 -17.40
C HIS A 361 9.10 2.62 -15.88
N ALA A 362 8.60 1.47 -15.40
CA ALA A 362 8.48 1.16 -13.98
C ALA A 362 9.81 1.33 -13.23
N TYR A 363 10.94 1.00 -13.86
CA TYR A 363 12.29 1.11 -13.29
C TYR A 363 12.66 2.51 -12.82
N ARG A 364 11.96 3.56 -13.27
CA ARG A 364 12.22 4.95 -12.89
C ARG A 364 11.54 5.35 -11.58
N LEU A 365 10.48 4.64 -11.18
CA LEU A 365 9.76 4.89 -9.93
C LEU A 365 10.33 3.98 -8.84
N ASN A 366 10.65 4.59 -7.70
CA ASN A 366 10.91 3.80 -6.49
C ASN A 366 9.62 3.14 -5.99
N LEU A 367 9.76 2.07 -5.21
CA LEU A 367 8.61 1.32 -4.70
C LEU A 367 7.60 2.20 -3.94
N PRO A 368 8.02 3.12 -3.04
CA PRO A 368 7.09 4.05 -2.38
C PRO A 368 6.24 4.88 -3.37
N GLU A 369 6.86 5.47 -4.39
CA GLU A 369 6.16 6.29 -5.38
C GLU A 369 5.10 5.49 -6.15
N ARG A 370 5.42 4.25 -6.53
CA ARG A 370 4.48 3.35 -7.21
C ARG A 370 3.20 3.15 -6.40
N TRP A 371 3.35 2.84 -5.11
CA TRP A 371 2.21 2.64 -4.21
C TRP A 371 1.35 3.89 -4.04
N ILE A 372 1.97 5.07 -3.91
CA ILE A 372 1.24 6.33 -3.77
C ILE A 372 0.50 6.70 -5.06
N THR A 373 1.13 6.48 -6.22
CA THR A 373 0.45 6.67 -7.51
C THR A 373 -0.80 5.80 -7.62
N ILE A 374 -0.70 4.52 -7.28
CA ILE A 374 -1.85 3.59 -7.31
C ILE A 374 -2.92 4.01 -6.29
N ALA A 375 -2.51 4.38 -5.07
CA ALA A 375 -3.43 4.87 -4.04
C ALA A 375 -4.21 6.10 -4.52
N ARG A 376 -3.55 7.06 -5.19
CA ARG A 376 -4.20 8.24 -5.79
C ARG A 376 -5.19 7.87 -6.88
N GLN A 377 -4.83 6.94 -7.77
CA GLN A 377 -5.73 6.46 -8.82
C GLN A 377 -6.98 5.81 -8.24
N PHE A 378 -6.82 5.02 -7.16
CA PHE A 378 -7.94 4.42 -6.45
C PHE A 378 -8.82 5.50 -5.78
N ILE A 379 -8.23 6.46 -5.06
CA ILE A 379 -8.96 7.59 -4.44
C ILE A 379 -9.76 8.36 -5.49
N ARG A 380 -9.13 8.70 -6.62
CA ARG A 380 -9.77 9.37 -7.76
C ARG A 380 -10.98 8.58 -8.24
N HIS A 381 -10.85 7.28 -8.45
CA HIS A 381 -11.93 6.42 -8.95
C HIS A 381 -13.06 6.26 -7.94
N ALA A 382 -12.73 6.02 -6.67
CA ALA A 382 -13.69 5.77 -5.60
C ALA A 382 -14.50 7.01 -5.22
N LEU A 383 -13.86 8.19 -5.20
CA LEU A 383 -14.50 9.41 -4.72
C LEU A 383 -15.19 10.20 -5.83
N LEU A 384 -14.61 10.24 -7.04
CA LEU A 384 -14.98 11.20 -8.07
C LEU A 384 -15.68 10.54 -9.26
N THR A 385 -16.88 11.03 -9.58
CA THR A 385 -17.66 10.62 -10.74
C THR A 385 -17.70 11.71 -11.81
N ASN A 386 -17.56 12.98 -11.42
CA ASN A 386 -17.57 14.11 -12.34
C ASN A 386 -16.21 14.28 -13.04
N GLU A 387 -16.21 14.37 -14.37
CA GLU A 387 -14.99 14.56 -15.18
C GLU A 387 -14.22 15.84 -14.86
N ASN A 388 -14.92 16.94 -14.52
CA ASN A 388 -14.25 18.18 -14.11
C ASN A 388 -13.52 18.02 -12.78
N SER A 389 -14.15 17.33 -11.81
CA SER A 389 -13.52 17.04 -10.52
C SER A 389 -12.33 16.10 -10.69
N ARG A 390 -12.46 15.08 -11.54
CA ARG A 390 -11.37 14.17 -11.91
C ARG A 390 -10.19 14.93 -12.52
N ALA A 391 -10.44 15.78 -13.50
CA ALA A 391 -9.39 16.59 -14.13
C ALA A 391 -8.76 17.60 -13.16
N ALA A 392 -9.52 18.11 -12.18
CA ALA A 392 -8.97 18.94 -11.10
C ALA A 392 -8.08 18.12 -10.15
N PHE A 393 -8.52 16.94 -9.75
CA PHE A 393 -7.74 16.01 -8.94
C PHE A 393 -6.43 15.59 -9.63
N ASP A 394 -6.48 15.27 -10.92
CA ASP A 394 -5.29 14.87 -11.70
C ASP A 394 -4.25 15.99 -11.76
N ARG A 395 -4.70 17.25 -11.77
CA ARG A 395 -3.81 18.43 -11.67
C ARG A 395 -3.21 18.58 -10.27
N ILE A 396 -4.04 18.47 -9.21
CA ILE A 396 -3.59 18.65 -7.81
C ILE A 396 -2.61 17.54 -7.40
N SER A 397 -2.88 16.30 -7.81
CA SER A 397 -2.06 15.12 -7.46
C SER A 397 -0.73 15.03 -8.23
N GLY A 398 -0.50 15.94 -9.18
CA GLY A 398 0.67 15.91 -10.08
C GLY A 398 0.59 14.82 -11.17
N GLU A 399 -0.51 14.07 -11.24
CA GLU A 399 -0.70 12.96 -12.19
C GLU A 399 -0.77 13.47 -13.63
N ALA A 400 -1.39 14.62 -13.88
CA ALA A 400 -1.47 15.21 -15.21
C ALA A 400 -0.08 15.57 -15.77
N GLU A 401 0.81 16.13 -14.94
CA GLU A 401 2.18 16.45 -15.32
C GLU A 401 3.00 15.18 -15.56
N ARG A 402 2.80 14.15 -14.72
CA ARG A 402 3.45 12.85 -14.88
C ARG A 402 3.03 12.16 -16.18
N VAL A 403 1.73 12.04 -16.44
CA VAL A 403 1.19 11.46 -17.68
C VAL A 403 1.65 12.24 -18.91
N ALA A 404 1.67 13.58 -18.85
CA ALA A 404 2.19 14.39 -19.94
C ALA A 404 3.68 14.14 -20.20
N LYS A 405 4.49 14.05 -19.13
CA LYS A 405 5.92 13.73 -19.23
C LYS A 405 6.16 12.31 -19.76
N GLU A 406 5.37 11.34 -19.34
CA GLU A 406 5.41 9.96 -19.85
C GLU A 406 5.02 9.89 -21.32
N ALA A 407 3.95 10.58 -21.73
CA ALA A 407 3.55 10.67 -23.12
C ALA A 407 4.63 11.36 -23.99
N GLN A 408 5.25 12.43 -23.48
CA GLN A 408 6.36 13.10 -24.17
C GLN A 408 7.56 12.18 -24.34
N LEU A 409 7.90 11.39 -23.32
CA LEU A 409 9.01 10.43 -23.36
C LEU A 409 8.70 9.26 -24.31
N SER A 410 7.50 8.67 -24.23
CA SER A 410 7.06 7.60 -25.14
C SER A 410 7.05 8.06 -26.59
N ARG A 411 6.60 9.30 -26.84
CA ARG A 411 6.69 9.95 -28.15
C ARG A 411 8.16 10.08 -28.61
N ALA A 412 9.05 10.55 -27.75
CA ALA A 412 10.47 10.68 -28.07
C ALA A 412 11.13 9.31 -28.36
N GLU A 413 10.83 8.27 -27.57
CA GLU A 413 11.33 6.91 -27.80
C GLU A 413 10.81 6.33 -29.13
N THR A 414 9.56 6.62 -29.49
CA THR A 414 8.97 6.21 -30.78
C THR A 414 9.67 6.90 -31.96
N ILE A 415 9.96 8.20 -31.84
CA ILE A 415 10.75 8.94 -32.83
C ILE A 415 12.14 8.33 -32.97
N ASP A 416 12.80 8.00 -31.85
CA ASP A 416 14.13 7.41 -31.85
C ASP A 416 14.17 6.02 -32.46
N LYS A 417 13.14 5.19 -32.24
CA LYS A 417 12.95 3.91 -32.94
C LYS A 417 12.83 4.12 -34.45
N GLY A 418 12.07 5.13 -34.88
CA GLY A 418 11.95 5.50 -36.29
C GLY A 418 13.29 5.90 -36.92
N VAL A 419 14.06 6.76 -36.23
CA VAL A 419 15.41 7.16 -36.68
C VAL A 419 16.34 5.94 -36.74
N ALA A 420 16.40 5.13 -35.68
CA ALA A 420 17.25 3.94 -35.63
C ALA A 420 16.89 2.93 -36.73
N PHE A 421 15.59 2.70 -36.97
CA PHE A 421 15.12 1.87 -38.07
C PHE A 421 15.62 2.39 -39.41
N LEU A 422 15.47 3.68 -39.71
CA LEU A 422 15.98 4.26 -40.97
C LEU A 422 17.49 4.15 -41.09
N LEU A 423 18.23 4.20 -39.99
CA LEU A 423 19.69 4.07 -39.99
C LEU A 423 20.20 2.64 -40.29
N GLU A 424 19.31 1.65 -40.37
CA GLU A 424 19.63 0.25 -40.66
C GLU A 424 18.90 -0.26 -41.92
N PRO A 425 19.40 0.08 -43.14
CA PRO A 425 18.75 -0.28 -44.41
C PRO A 425 18.42 -1.76 -44.60
N GLU A 426 19.21 -2.65 -44.00
CA GLU A 426 18.97 -4.10 -44.03
C GLU A 426 17.60 -4.50 -43.46
N ARG A 427 17.05 -3.73 -42.51
CA ARG A 427 15.73 -3.99 -41.91
C ARG A 427 14.57 -3.73 -42.86
N TYR A 428 14.80 -3.05 -43.98
CA TYR A 428 13.79 -2.70 -44.97
C TYR A 428 14.31 -2.79 -46.40
N LYS A 429 15.29 -3.66 -46.66
CA LYS A 429 15.90 -3.85 -47.97
C LYS A 429 14.89 -4.22 -49.07
N ASP A 430 13.76 -4.83 -48.70
CA ASP A 430 12.65 -5.16 -49.60
C ASP A 430 11.93 -3.93 -50.15
N ALA A 431 12.05 -2.77 -49.48
CA ALA A 431 11.47 -1.50 -49.88
C ALA A 431 12.46 -0.59 -50.62
N ILE A 432 13.70 -1.05 -50.84
CA ILE A 432 14.73 -0.33 -51.59
C ILE A 432 14.78 -0.89 -53.01
N HIS A 433 14.61 -0.01 -54.00
CA HIS A 433 14.57 -0.37 -55.41
C HIS A 433 15.68 0.34 -56.20
N PRO A 434 16.02 -0.14 -57.40
CA PRO A 434 16.77 0.64 -58.37
C PRO A 434 16.10 1.99 -58.64
N ARG A 435 16.88 2.97 -59.10
CA ARG A 435 16.34 4.29 -59.44
C ARG A 435 15.23 4.15 -60.50
N PRO A 436 14.01 4.66 -60.25
CA PRO A 436 12.91 4.57 -61.20
C PRO A 436 13.18 5.44 -62.43
N GLN A 437 12.87 4.90 -63.62
CA GLN A 437 13.03 5.60 -64.90
C GLN A 437 11.73 6.19 -65.43
N SER A 438 10.58 5.69 -64.98
CA SER A 438 9.25 6.17 -65.35
C SER A 438 8.45 6.72 -64.17
N LEU A 439 7.39 7.49 -64.46
CA LEU A 439 6.43 7.94 -63.44
C LEU A 439 5.66 6.77 -62.79
N GLU A 440 5.43 5.68 -63.53
CA GLU A 440 4.75 4.48 -63.02
C GLU A 440 5.63 3.74 -62.00
N GLU A 441 6.91 3.51 -62.33
CA GLU A 441 7.88 2.90 -61.41
C GLU A 441 8.09 3.77 -60.15
N LEU A 442 8.12 5.09 -60.32
CA LEU A 442 8.27 6.03 -59.22
C LEU A 442 7.11 5.94 -58.23
N ALA A 443 5.88 5.72 -58.69
CA ALA A 443 4.70 5.62 -57.84
C ALA A 443 4.72 4.37 -56.94
N GLU A 444 5.38 3.30 -57.37
CA GLU A 444 5.54 2.05 -56.61
C GLU A 444 6.78 2.05 -55.71
N THR A 445 7.75 2.94 -55.97
CA THR A 445 9.02 2.99 -55.26
C THR A 445 8.89 3.63 -53.87
N THR A 446 9.38 2.93 -52.84
CA THR A 446 9.42 3.46 -51.45
C THR A 446 10.74 4.15 -51.13
N ALA A 447 11.87 3.52 -51.45
CA ALA A 447 13.20 4.13 -51.36
C ALA A 447 14.08 3.68 -52.54
N PHE A 448 15.05 4.50 -52.95
CA PHE A 448 15.99 4.17 -54.03
C PHE A 448 17.33 4.86 -53.85
N GLU A 449 18.38 4.28 -54.43
CA GLU A 449 19.73 4.84 -54.41
C GLU A 449 19.88 6.00 -55.40
N TYR A 450 20.61 7.04 -55.00
CA TYR A 450 20.87 8.21 -55.83
C TYR A 450 22.25 8.82 -55.54
N THR A 451 22.93 9.29 -56.57
CA THR A 451 24.20 10.00 -56.43
C THR A 451 23.99 11.48 -56.67
N TYR A 452 24.31 12.31 -55.68
CA TYR A 452 24.24 13.77 -55.80
C TYR A 452 25.62 14.37 -55.50
N GLN A 453 26.19 15.11 -56.46
CA GLN A 453 27.54 15.70 -56.35
C GLN A 453 28.61 14.68 -55.89
N ASN A 454 28.66 13.52 -56.56
CA ASN A 454 29.55 12.38 -56.23
C ASN A 454 29.40 11.82 -54.81
N LYS A 455 28.26 12.05 -54.15
CA LYS A 455 27.94 11.45 -52.85
C LYS A 455 26.76 10.49 -53.02
N PRO A 456 26.91 9.21 -52.66
CA PRO A 456 25.81 8.27 -52.64
C PRO A 456 24.85 8.63 -51.49
N LEU A 457 23.56 8.56 -51.79
CA LEU A 457 22.44 8.86 -50.90
C LEU A 457 21.38 7.77 -51.06
N LEU A 458 20.65 7.48 -49.99
CA LEU A 458 19.40 6.75 -50.05
C LEU A 458 18.24 7.75 -49.98
N VAL A 459 17.35 7.70 -50.95
CA VAL A 459 16.28 8.65 -51.17
C VAL A 459 14.94 7.99 -50.85
N TYR A 460 14.09 8.68 -50.09
CA TYR A 460 12.79 8.17 -49.67
C TYR A 460 11.64 8.91 -50.35
N HIS A 461 10.71 8.14 -50.92
CA HIS A 461 9.55 8.69 -51.59
C HIS A 461 8.57 9.31 -50.57
N PRO A 462 8.20 10.61 -50.70
CA PRO A 462 7.40 11.31 -49.71
C PRO A 462 6.07 10.62 -49.38
N ASP A 463 5.35 10.19 -50.42
CA ASP A 463 4.00 9.61 -50.28
C ASP A 463 4.01 8.20 -49.66
N ARG A 464 5.17 7.52 -49.65
CA ARG A 464 5.32 6.14 -49.15
C ARG A 464 6.09 6.09 -47.82
N PHE A 465 6.75 7.18 -47.44
CA PHE A 465 7.64 7.25 -46.27
C PHE A 465 6.91 6.95 -44.95
N ALA A 466 5.66 7.43 -44.80
CA ALA A 466 4.85 7.13 -43.62
C ALA A 466 4.57 5.63 -43.47
N GLY A 467 4.26 4.94 -44.57
CA GLY A 467 4.02 3.49 -44.58
C GLY A 467 5.29 2.67 -44.28
N LEU A 468 6.45 3.17 -44.69
CA LEU A 468 7.75 2.58 -44.31
C LEU A 468 7.99 2.70 -42.80
N LEU A 469 7.75 3.87 -42.22
CA LEU A 469 7.94 4.14 -40.79
C LEU A 469 6.97 3.37 -39.89
N GLN A 470 5.77 3.03 -40.37
CA GLN A 470 4.85 2.14 -39.65
C GLN A 470 5.46 0.77 -39.33
N ARG A 471 6.40 0.27 -40.14
CA ARG A 471 7.13 -0.99 -39.86
C ARG A 471 7.97 -0.92 -38.59
N ALA A 472 8.32 0.29 -38.14
CA ALA A 472 9.01 0.54 -36.88
C ALA A 472 8.06 0.92 -35.72
N GLY A 473 6.75 0.84 -35.93
CA GLY A 473 5.73 1.24 -34.96
C GLY A 473 5.50 2.76 -34.88
N VAL A 474 5.94 3.53 -35.88
CA VAL A 474 5.75 4.99 -35.93
C VAL A 474 4.47 5.31 -36.71
N GLY A 475 3.52 5.99 -36.05
CA GLY A 475 2.29 6.44 -36.68
C GLY A 475 2.49 7.62 -37.66
N PRO A 476 1.55 7.85 -38.60
CA PRO A 476 1.64 8.93 -39.59
C PRO A 476 1.78 10.33 -38.97
N GLU A 477 1.24 10.54 -37.77
CA GLU A 477 1.30 11.79 -37.01
C GLU A 477 2.70 12.16 -36.50
N LEU A 478 3.63 11.20 -36.42
CA LEU A 478 5.01 11.41 -35.94
C LEU A 478 6.05 11.47 -37.07
N VAL A 479 5.64 11.38 -38.33
CA VAL A 479 6.55 11.34 -39.49
C VAL A 479 7.38 12.61 -39.60
N GLU A 480 6.77 13.78 -39.46
CA GLU A 480 7.49 15.07 -39.52
C GLU A 480 8.45 15.22 -38.33
N ASP A 481 8.10 14.69 -37.14
CA ASP A 481 9.00 14.70 -35.99
C ASP A 481 10.24 13.82 -36.21
N VAL A 482 10.09 12.66 -36.86
CA VAL A 482 11.22 11.81 -37.26
C VAL A 482 12.11 12.54 -38.27
N VAL A 483 11.51 13.22 -39.27
CA VAL A 483 12.26 14.04 -40.24
C VAL A 483 13.02 15.15 -39.53
N GLN A 484 12.40 15.82 -38.57
CA GLN A 484 13.05 16.87 -37.79
C GLN A 484 14.19 16.32 -36.94
N ALA A 485 13.99 15.18 -36.28
CA ALA A 485 15.05 14.51 -35.51
C ALA A 485 16.25 14.11 -36.39
N LEU A 486 16.02 13.67 -37.63
CA LEU A 486 17.10 13.41 -38.59
C LEU A 486 17.89 14.69 -38.94
N LYS A 487 17.20 15.83 -39.08
CA LYS A 487 17.86 17.13 -39.36
C LYS A 487 18.66 17.61 -38.15
N ASP A 488 18.07 17.57 -36.96
CA ASP A 488 18.70 18.02 -35.72
C ASP A 488 19.97 17.21 -35.42
N ARG A 489 19.95 15.90 -35.75
CA ARG A 489 21.10 14.99 -35.64
C ARG A 489 22.08 15.09 -36.82
N SER A 490 21.86 15.97 -37.78
CA SER A 490 22.67 16.11 -39.00
C SER A 490 22.85 14.80 -39.77
N LEU A 491 21.76 14.00 -39.84
CA LEU A 491 21.71 12.70 -40.51
C LEU A 491 21.13 12.79 -41.92
N CYS A 492 20.26 13.75 -42.21
CA CYS A 492 19.75 14.03 -43.56
C CYS A 492 20.28 15.35 -44.11
N THR A 493 20.22 15.53 -45.43
CA THR A 493 20.54 16.82 -46.05
C THR A 493 19.48 17.85 -45.66
N SER A 494 19.91 19.03 -45.20
CA SER A 494 19.02 20.12 -44.73
C SER A 494 18.02 20.60 -45.78
N GLU A 495 18.35 20.40 -47.06
CA GLU A 495 17.49 20.69 -48.20
C GLU A 495 16.90 19.39 -48.75
N LYS A 496 15.56 19.34 -48.92
CA LYS A 496 14.91 18.27 -49.68
C LYS A 496 15.45 18.33 -51.12
N ILE A 497 16.09 17.25 -51.58
CA ILE A 497 16.75 17.21 -52.89
C ILE A 497 15.68 17.16 -53.98
N LYS A 498 15.78 18.04 -54.97
CA LYS A 498 14.92 17.99 -56.15
C LYS A 498 15.46 16.95 -57.12
N ILE A 499 14.69 15.90 -57.37
CA ILE A 499 15.02 14.87 -58.35
C ILE A 499 13.96 14.91 -59.45
N ASN A 500 14.42 14.92 -60.71
CA ASN A 500 13.56 14.87 -61.87
C ASN A 500 13.46 13.42 -62.37
N THR A 501 12.23 12.95 -62.54
CA THR A 501 11.90 11.70 -63.24
C THR A 501 10.91 12.07 -64.34
N GLU A 502 11.26 11.81 -65.60
CA GLU A 502 10.45 12.16 -66.79
C GLU A 502 9.89 13.60 -66.80
N GLY A 503 10.72 14.58 -66.44
CA GLY A 503 10.33 16.00 -66.45
C GLY A 503 9.49 16.46 -65.25
N ALA A 504 9.06 15.55 -64.36
CA ALA A 504 8.43 15.90 -63.09
C ALA A 504 9.48 16.00 -61.98
N GLY A 505 9.70 17.22 -61.48
CA GLY A 505 10.62 17.46 -60.36
C GLY A 505 9.91 17.36 -59.01
N ARG A 506 10.32 16.41 -58.16
CA ARG A 506 9.81 16.26 -56.78
C ARG A 506 10.94 16.43 -55.77
N ARG A 507 10.58 16.80 -54.54
CA ARG A 507 11.50 17.03 -53.42
C ARG A 507 11.50 15.83 -52.48
N TYR A 508 12.66 15.22 -52.27
CA TYR A 508 12.80 14.00 -51.49
C TYR A 508 13.61 14.20 -50.21
N LEU A 509 13.31 13.37 -49.20
CA LEU A 509 14.21 13.19 -48.07
C LEU A 509 15.36 12.29 -48.51
N ALA A 510 16.59 12.70 -48.24
CA ALA A 510 17.77 11.93 -48.59
C ALA A 510 18.72 11.81 -47.38
N ILE A 511 19.21 10.60 -47.15
CA ILE A 511 20.18 10.29 -46.10
C ILE A 511 21.48 9.83 -46.78
N PRO A 512 22.63 10.48 -46.51
CA PRO A 512 23.91 10.04 -47.05
C PRO A 512 24.30 8.66 -46.55
N THR A 513 24.80 7.80 -47.43
CA THR A 513 25.04 6.39 -47.08
C THR A 513 26.03 6.19 -45.93
N LYS A 514 27.00 7.11 -45.81
CA LYS A 514 27.96 7.18 -44.69
C LYS A 514 27.33 7.38 -43.30
N LYS A 515 26.04 7.71 -43.22
CA LYS A 515 25.31 7.91 -41.96
C LYS A 515 24.62 6.64 -41.46
N PHE A 516 24.51 5.60 -42.31
CA PHE A 516 23.91 4.31 -41.92
C PHE A 516 24.83 3.50 -41.02
N ILE A 517 24.23 2.78 -40.08
CA ILE A 517 24.92 1.83 -39.21
C ILE A 517 25.28 0.61 -40.07
N ASN A 518 26.54 0.17 -40.03
CA ASN A 518 27.10 -0.84 -40.94
C ASN A 518 27.01 -0.40 -42.42
N SER A 519 27.90 0.53 -42.82
CA SER A 519 27.91 1.31 -44.07
C SER A 519 27.80 0.57 -45.42
N SER A 520 27.49 -0.71 -45.44
CA SER A 520 27.03 -1.46 -46.61
C SER A 520 25.52 -1.29 -46.77
N ILE A 521 25.08 -0.48 -47.73
CA ILE A 521 23.75 -0.66 -48.33
C ILE A 521 23.81 -1.98 -49.12
N PRO A 522 22.80 -2.86 -48.99
CA PRO A 522 22.78 -4.10 -49.77
C PRO A 522 22.91 -3.76 -51.25
N SER A 523 23.94 -4.32 -51.91
CA SER A 523 24.29 -3.98 -53.28
C SER A 523 23.13 -4.31 -54.24
N ILE A 524 22.40 -3.29 -54.70
CA ILE A 524 21.42 -3.41 -55.78
C ILE A 524 22.18 -3.19 -57.10
N PRO A 525 22.01 -4.04 -58.13
CA PRO A 525 22.74 -3.89 -59.39
C PRO A 525 22.47 -2.52 -60.03
N ALA A 526 23.55 -1.78 -60.29
CA ALA A 526 23.54 -0.38 -60.72
C ALA A 526 22.88 -0.19 -62.08
N GLY A 527 21.95 0.78 -62.15
CA GLY A 527 21.53 1.43 -63.39
C GLY A 527 22.28 2.75 -63.54
N ASN A 528 23.14 2.79 -64.57
CA ASN A 528 23.89 3.89 -65.19
C ASN A 528 24.00 5.26 -64.47
N GLU A 529 25.25 5.67 -64.26
CA GLU A 529 25.66 7.04 -63.92
C GLU A 529 25.25 8.02 -65.04
N GLU A 530 24.60 9.14 -64.69
CA GLU A 530 24.51 10.31 -65.54
C GLU A 530 24.96 11.57 -64.78
N ASP A 531 25.91 12.27 -65.39
CA ASP A 531 26.38 13.61 -65.06
C ASP A 531 25.25 14.62 -65.30
N ASN A 532 24.67 15.15 -64.22
CA ASN A 532 23.79 16.32 -64.30
C ASN A 532 24.55 17.59 -63.90
N ASN A 533 25.34 18.10 -64.85
CA ASN A 533 25.60 19.54 -64.95
C ASN A 533 24.54 20.13 -65.89
N VAL A 534 23.51 20.77 -65.31
CA VAL A 534 22.86 22.05 -65.70
C VAL A 534 21.75 22.35 -64.70
#